data_AF-A0A2C6MC86-F1
#
_entry.id   AF-A0A2C6MC86-F1
#
_cell.length_a   1.000
_cell.length_b   1.000
_cell.length_c   1.000
_cell.angle_alpha   90.00
_cell.angle_beta   90.00
_cell.angle_gamma   90.00
#
_symmetry.space_group_name_H-M   'P 1'
#
loop_
_entity.id
_entity.type
_entity.pdbx_description
1 polymer ?
#
loop_
_entity_poly.entity_id
_entity_poly.type
_entity_poly.pdbx_seq_one_letter_code
_entity_poly.pdbx_strand_id
1 'polypeptide(L)' 'LSKGVKVEVGEKEAAVDLFVIVEFGVRIPDVASQIQMNVKRAIEGMTGLSVVEVNVHVQGVAFANPETKEEEPNRVR' A
#
# COMPACT_ATOMS: atom_id res chain seq x y z
N LEU A 1 1.93 2.73 13.58
CA LEU A 1 0.95 2.43 12.52
C LEU A 1 1.04 3.53 11.47
N SER A 2 1.69 3.25 10.34
CA SER A 2 1.77 4.18 9.21
C SER A 2 0.36 4.48 8.70
N LYS A 3 0.04 5.77 8.52
CA LYS A 3 -1.31 6.32 8.27
C LYS A 3 -1.94 5.95 6.91
N GLY A 4 -1.58 4.84 6.30
CA GLY A 4 -2.03 4.46 4.96
C GLY A 4 -2.35 2.98 4.77
N VAL A 5 -2.20 2.14 5.80
CA VAL A 5 -2.45 0.69 5.69
C VAL A 5 -3.20 0.20 6.91
N LYS A 6 -4.38 -0.38 6.69
CA LYS A 6 -5.16 -1.09 7.70
C LYS A 6 -5.16 -2.56 7.32
N VAL A 7 -4.77 -3.42 8.26
CA VAL A 7 -4.75 -4.86 8.07
C VAL A 7 -5.60 -5.50 9.15
N GLU A 8 -6.55 -6.31 8.75
CA GLU A 8 -7.34 -7.14 9.64
C GLU A 8 -6.88 -8.60 9.46
N VAL A 9 -6.46 -9.21 10.56
CA VAL A 9 -5.89 -10.55 10.58
C VAL A 9 -6.79 -11.45 11.42
N GLY A 10 -7.29 -12.51 10.79
CA GLY A 10 -7.98 -13.61 11.46
C GLY A 10 -7.05 -14.80 11.72
N GLU A 11 -7.60 -15.92 12.16
CA GLU A 11 -6.81 -17.12 12.48
C GLU A 11 -6.15 -17.78 11.26
N LYS A 12 -6.78 -17.66 10.07
CA LYS A 12 -6.29 -18.26 8.81
C LYS A 12 -6.35 -17.31 7.62
N GLU A 13 -7.02 -16.19 7.79
CA GLU A 13 -7.36 -15.27 6.70
C GLU A 13 -6.88 -13.86 7.04
N ALA A 14 -6.58 -13.09 6.01
CA ALA A 14 -6.23 -11.68 6.16
C ALA A 14 -6.98 -10.83 5.13
N ALA A 15 -7.48 -9.68 5.58
CA ALA A 15 -8.06 -8.63 4.76
C ALA A 15 -7.20 -7.37 4.88
N VAL A 16 -6.98 -6.69 3.76
CA VAL A 16 -6.06 -5.55 3.68
C VAL A 16 -6.73 -4.36 3.01
N ASP A 17 -6.77 -3.23 3.70
CA ASP A 17 -7.15 -1.94 3.12
C ASP A 17 -5.91 -1.04 3.00
N LEU A 18 -5.68 -0.57 1.77
CA LEU A 18 -4.55 0.28 1.41
C LEU A 18 -5.07 1.63 0.99
N PHE A 19 -4.52 2.70 1.56
CA PHE A 19 -4.84 4.07 1.22
C PHE A 19 -3.63 4.70 0.56
N VAL A 20 -3.71 4.87 -0.76
CA VAL A 20 -2.59 5.29 -1.60
C VAL A 20 -2.86 6.63 -2.27
N ILE A 21 -1.79 7.35 -2.56
CA ILE A 21 -1.80 8.50 -3.47
C ILE A 21 -1.02 8.05 -4.70
N VAL A 22 -1.61 8.20 -5.88
CA VAL A 22 -1.02 7.78 -7.15
C VAL A 22 -0.38 8.95 -7.86
N GLU A 23 0.69 8.73 -8.60
CA GLU A 23 1.32 9.81 -9.37
C GLU A 23 0.51 10.16 -10.62
N PHE A 24 0.53 11.44 -11.01
CA PHE A 24 -0.07 11.87 -12.26
C PHE A 24 0.62 11.22 -13.46
N GLY A 25 -0.18 10.79 -14.44
CA GLY A 25 0.32 10.15 -15.67
C GLY A 25 0.39 8.62 -15.62
N VAL A 26 0.05 7.99 -14.48
CA VAL A 26 -0.03 6.53 -14.38
C VAL A 26 -1.47 6.02 -14.62
N ARG A 27 -1.58 4.80 -15.14
CA ARG A 27 -2.86 4.09 -15.21
C ARG A 27 -3.18 3.50 -13.85
N ILE A 28 -4.12 4.11 -13.14
CA ILE A 28 -4.56 3.68 -11.80
C ILE A 28 -4.90 2.18 -11.75
N PRO A 29 -5.63 1.59 -12.72
CA PRO A 29 -5.94 0.15 -12.68
C PRO A 29 -4.70 -0.74 -12.73
N ASP A 30 -3.69 -0.36 -13.53
CA ASP A 30 -2.44 -1.13 -13.66
C ASP A 30 -1.68 -1.11 -12.32
N VAL A 31 -1.58 0.07 -11.70
CA VAL A 31 -0.92 0.25 -10.41
C VAL A 31 -1.66 -0.50 -9.30
N ALA A 32 -2.98 -0.37 -9.25
CA ALA A 32 -3.80 -1.07 -8.25
C ALA A 32 -3.67 -2.59 -8.37
N SER A 33 -3.68 -3.14 -9.59
CA SER A 33 -3.51 -4.58 -9.83
C SER A 33 -2.13 -5.08 -9.37
N GLN A 34 -1.07 -4.32 -9.66
CA GLN A 34 0.28 -4.64 -9.19
C GLN A 34 0.36 -4.61 -7.66
N ILE A 35 -0.22 -3.60 -7.02
CA ILE A 35 -0.28 -3.49 -5.55
C ILE A 35 -1.01 -4.71 -4.97
N GLN A 36 -2.19 -5.05 -5.48
CA GLN A 36 -2.98 -6.20 -5.02
C GLN A 36 -2.18 -7.51 -5.11
N MET A 37 -1.55 -7.77 -6.25
CA MET A 37 -0.74 -8.97 -6.44
C MET A 37 0.45 -9.02 -5.49
N ASN A 38 1.19 -7.91 -5.33
CA ASN A 38 2.38 -7.87 -4.51
C ASN A 38 2.05 -8.05 -3.02
N VAL A 39 1.00 -7.37 -2.55
CA VAL A 39 0.55 -7.46 -1.16
C VAL A 39 0.05 -8.85 -0.84
N LYS A 40 -0.77 -9.43 -1.73
CA LYS A 40 -1.24 -10.81 -1.59
C LYS A 40 -0.07 -11.79 -1.46
N ARG A 41 0.85 -11.78 -2.42
CA ARG A 41 2.02 -12.68 -2.42
C ARG A 41 2.90 -12.49 -1.20
N ALA A 42 3.12 -11.24 -0.78
CA ALA A 42 3.94 -10.95 0.37
C ALA A 42 3.32 -11.52 1.66
N ILE A 43 2.03 -11.30 1.89
CA ILE A 43 1.35 -11.79 3.09
C ILE A 43 1.25 -13.32 3.06
N GLU A 44 0.75 -13.91 1.98
CA GLU A 44 0.63 -15.37 1.87
C GLU A 44 2.00 -16.06 2.01
N GLY A 45 3.04 -15.50 1.41
CA GLY A 45 4.40 -16.06 1.44
C GLY A 45 5.10 -15.91 2.79
N MET A 46 4.85 -14.82 3.53
CA MET A 46 5.51 -14.58 4.83
C MET A 46 4.78 -15.26 6.00
N THR A 47 3.45 -15.30 5.98
CA THR A 47 2.66 -15.73 7.15
C THR A 47 1.90 -17.03 6.92
N GLY A 48 1.76 -17.48 5.66
CA GLY A 48 0.94 -18.65 5.31
C GLY A 48 -0.58 -18.42 5.45
N LEU A 49 -1.02 -17.18 5.74
CA LEU A 49 -2.43 -16.82 5.79
C LEU A 49 -2.99 -16.66 4.38
N SER A 50 -4.25 -17.04 4.18
CA SER A 50 -4.96 -16.82 2.92
C SER A 50 -5.48 -15.39 2.83
N VAL A 51 -5.07 -14.63 1.82
CA VAL A 51 -5.58 -13.26 1.65
C VAL A 51 -6.90 -13.30 0.88
N VAL A 52 -7.98 -12.95 1.57
CA VAL A 52 -9.35 -12.98 1.02
C VAL A 52 -9.63 -11.74 0.16
N GLU A 53 -9.13 -10.58 0.58
CA GLU A 53 -9.32 -9.32 -0.13
C GLU A 53 -8.17 -8.33 0.07
N VAL A 54 -7.92 -7.54 -0.97
CA VAL A 54 -7.00 -6.40 -0.95
C VAL A 54 -7.70 -5.21 -1.59
N ASN A 55 -8.17 -4.29 -0.75
CA ASN A 55 -8.86 -3.08 -1.14
C ASN A 55 -7.86 -1.93 -1.30
N VAL A 56 -7.86 -1.29 -2.46
CA VAL A 56 -6.97 -0.15 -2.76
C VAL A 56 -7.81 1.12 -2.90
N HIS A 57 -7.74 1.98 -1.89
CA HIS A 57 -8.36 3.29 -1.82
C HIS A 57 -7.39 4.35 -2.34
N VAL A 58 -7.68 4.89 -3.51
CA VAL A 58 -6.93 6.03 -4.05
C VAL A 58 -7.48 7.32 -3.44
N GLN A 59 -6.73 7.94 -2.54
CA GLN A 59 -7.14 9.16 -1.85
C GLN A 59 -6.86 10.44 -2.66
N GLY A 60 -5.96 10.37 -3.63
CA GLY A 60 -5.60 11.52 -4.45
C GLY A 60 -4.57 11.19 -5.52
N VAL A 61 -4.31 12.19 -6.37
CA VAL A 61 -3.26 12.15 -7.37
C VAL A 61 -2.18 13.15 -6.99
N ALA A 62 -0.95 12.67 -6.78
CA ALA A 62 0.21 13.50 -6.60
C ALA A 62 0.70 13.97 -7.98
N PHE A 63 0.71 15.27 -8.17
CA PHE A 63 1.46 15.88 -9.27
C PHE A 63 2.89 16.03 -8.76
N ALA A 64 3.86 15.55 -9.54
CA ALA A 64 5.27 15.71 -9.20
C ALA A 64 5.60 17.21 -9.19
N ASN A 65 5.43 17.84 -8.04
CA ASN A 65 5.96 19.17 -7.80
C ASN A 65 7.47 19.02 -7.62
N PRO A 66 8.32 19.78 -8.33
CA PRO A 66 9.77 19.59 -8.30
C PRO A 66 10.44 19.91 -6.93
N GLU A 67 9.68 20.14 -5.85
CA GLU A 67 10.21 20.70 -4.59
C GLU A 67 10.10 19.82 -3.35
N THR A 68 9.74 18.54 -3.45
CA THR A 68 9.82 17.62 -2.28
C THR A 68 10.59 16.35 -2.61
N LYS A 69 11.89 16.54 -2.86
CA LYS A 69 12.88 15.51 -2.55
C LYS A 69 13.32 15.69 -1.10
N GLU A 70 13.36 14.56 -0.38
CA GLU A 70 14.07 14.33 0.87
C GLU A 70 13.49 14.94 2.16
N GLU A 71 12.76 14.10 2.90
CA GLU A 71 13.04 13.96 4.34
C GLU A 71 13.42 12.50 4.60
N GLU A 72 14.70 12.18 4.36
CA GLU A 72 15.31 10.99 4.96
C GLU A 72 15.49 11.21 6.48
N PRO A 73 15.42 10.13 7.28
CA PRO A 73 15.19 10.17 8.72
C PRO A 73 16.48 10.38 9.53
N ASN A 74 16.31 10.50 10.86
CA ASN A 74 17.30 10.41 11.94
C ASN A 74 17.81 11.78 12.45
N ARG A 75 17.87 12.11 13.75
CA ARG A 75 18.31 11.30 14.89
C ARG A 75 17.94 12.06 16.18
N VAL A 76 17.17 11.48 17.09
CA VAL A 76 17.00 12.04 18.45
C VAL A 76 18.31 11.84 19.22
N ARG A 77 18.77 12.91 19.84
CA ARG A 77 19.98 12.97 20.66
C ARG A 77 19.67 12.61 22.10
#